data_AF-A0A2E9CWQ2-F1
#
_entry.id   AF-A0A2E9CWQ2-F1
#
_cell.length_a   1.000
_cell.length_b   1.000
_cell.length_c   1.000
_cell.angle_alpha   90.00
_cell.angle_beta   90.00
_cell.angle_gamma   90.00
#
_symmetry.space_group_name_H-M   'P 1'
#
loop_
_entity.id
_entity.type
_entity.pdbx_description
1 polymer ?
#
loop_
_entity_poly.entity_id
_entity_poly.type
_entity_poly.pdbx_seq_one_letter_code
_entity_poly.pdbx_strand_id
1 'polypeptide(L)'
;TRILDRILLFNYYLIPQFHIGHYRVAYWNKLSRPEISPKYDLGFDFWWYDPEKARLIGEIENEPTQKKKNKANYVFFLLASSLIIIIWRIRRKS
;
A
#
# COMPACT_ATOMS: atom_id res chain seq x y z
N THR A 1 4.80 -1.60 41.84
CA THR A 1 5.15 -0.24 41.38
C THR A 1 4.02 0.80 41.47
N ARG A 2 2.79 0.46 41.90
CA ARG A 2 1.62 1.38 41.86
C ARG A 2 1.59 2.49 42.94
N ILE A 3 2.45 2.42 43.95
CA ILE A 3 2.47 3.36 45.09
C ILE A 3 3.22 4.65 44.71
N LEU A 4 4.37 4.52 44.06
CA LEU A 4 5.19 5.65 43.63
C LEU A 4 4.43 6.57 42.65
N ASP A 5 3.78 5.96 41.67
CA ASP A 5 2.98 6.68 40.66
C ASP A 5 1.87 7.53 41.29
N ARG A 6 1.27 7.02 42.37
CA ARG A 6 0.21 7.72 43.10
C ARG A 6 0.75 8.93 43.88
N ILE A 7 1.91 8.80 44.51
CA ILE A 7 2.57 9.89 45.23
C ILE A 7 3.00 11.00 44.25
N LEU A 8 3.52 10.64 43.07
CA LEU A 8 3.94 11.61 42.05
C LEU A 8 2.77 12.45 41.53
N LEU A 9 1.61 11.84 41.30
CA LEU A 9 0.41 12.54 40.82
C LEU A 9 -0.25 13.41 41.90
N PHE A 10 -0.31 12.97 43.17
CA PHE A 10 -0.94 13.75 44.25
C PHE A 10 -0.23 15.05 44.58
N ASN A 11 1.07 15.15 44.29
CA ASN A 11 1.87 16.35 44.54
C ASN A 11 1.96 17.28 43.32
N TYR A 12 1.19 17.02 42.24
CA TYR A 12 1.11 17.87 41.05
C TYR A 12 2.45 18.18 40.37
N TYR A 13 3.43 17.27 40.46
CA TYR A 13 4.76 17.47 39.87
C TYR A 13 4.79 17.37 38.33
N LEU A 14 3.77 16.76 37.73
CA LEU A 14 3.71 16.46 36.29
C LEU A 14 2.31 16.75 35.75
N ILE A 15 2.24 17.37 34.57
CA ILE A 15 0.99 17.51 33.80
C ILE A 15 1.01 16.42 32.71
N PRO A 16 0.17 15.38 32.80
CA PRO A 16 0.17 14.31 31.82
C PRO A 16 -0.32 14.83 30.46
N GLN A 17 0.43 14.52 29.40
CA GLN A 17 0.06 14.78 28.01
C GLN A 17 -0.32 13.48 27.30
N PHE A 18 -0.82 13.61 26.07
CA PHE A 18 -1.05 12.49 25.15
C PHE A 18 0.26 11.93 24.61
N HIS A 19 0.34 10.60 24.60
CA HIS A 19 1.36 9.83 23.88
C HIS A 19 0.68 8.90 22.88
N ILE A 20 1.39 8.54 21.81
CA ILE A 20 0.91 7.56 20.83
C ILE A 20 1.44 6.19 21.26
N GLY A 21 0.55 5.24 21.53
CA GLY A 21 0.90 3.88 21.97
C GLY A 21 1.32 2.93 20.85
N HIS A 22 1.59 3.45 19.65
CA HIS A 22 1.87 2.65 18.46
C HIS A 22 3.00 3.26 17.64
N TYR A 23 3.81 2.39 17.03
CA TYR A 23 4.86 2.80 16.10
C TYR A 23 4.29 2.92 14.68
N ARG A 24 4.59 4.01 13.99
CA ARG A 24 4.28 4.20 12.56
C ARG A 24 5.58 4.07 11.78
N VAL A 25 5.65 3.08 10.90
CA VAL A 25 6.89 2.73 10.18
C VAL A 25 6.55 2.46 8.73
N ALA A 26 7.27 3.11 7.82
CA ALA A 26 7.27 2.79 6.41
C ALA A 26 8.57 2.06 6.09
N TYR A 27 8.49 0.90 5.45
CA TYR A 27 9.65 0.12 5.05
C TYR A 27 9.41 -0.50 3.68
N TRP A 28 10.50 -0.76 2.97
CA TRP A 28 10.43 -1.45 1.69
C TRP A 28 10.01 -2.90 1.89
N ASN A 29 9.12 -3.40 1.03
CA ASN A 29 8.69 -4.81 1.01
C ASN A 29 9.80 -5.77 0.52
N LYS A 30 11.06 -5.49 0.84
CA LYS A 30 12.25 -6.34 0.67
C LYS A 30 12.81 -6.81 2.01
N LEU A 31 12.31 -6.22 3.11
CA LEU A 31 12.71 -6.55 4.46
C LEU A 31 11.69 -7.52 5.05
N SER A 32 12.20 -8.55 5.71
CA SER A 32 11.41 -9.50 6.48
C SER A 32 11.67 -9.29 7.97
N ARG A 33 10.65 -9.61 8.77
CA ARG A 33 10.63 -9.44 10.22
C ARG A 33 10.05 -10.70 10.85
N PRO A 34 10.37 -10.99 12.12
CA PRO A 34 9.77 -12.12 12.83
C PRO A 34 8.25 -11.96 12.93
N GLU A 35 7.53 -13.09 12.88
CA GLU A 35 6.07 -13.11 13.02
C GLU A 35 5.61 -12.61 14.39
N ILE A 36 6.40 -12.92 15.43
CA ILE A 36 6.20 -12.46 16.80
C ILE A 36 7.14 -11.29 17.04
N SER A 37 6.57 -10.10 17.22
CA SER A 37 7.32 -8.90 17.59
C SER A 37 7.57 -8.84 19.11
N PRO A 38 8.64 -8.18 19.57
CA PRO A 38 8.88 -7.97 20.99
C PRO A 38 7.72 -7.24 21.67
N LYS A 39 7.43 -7.58 22.92
CA LYS A 39 6.27 -7.03 23.65
C LYS A 39 6.34 -5.51 23.89
N TYR A 40 7.55 -4.97 23.98
CA TYR A 40 7.79 -3.59 24.40
C TYR A 40 8.54 -2.75 23.38
N ASP A 41 8.86 -3.33 22.22
CA ASP A 41 9.64 -2.65 21.20
C ASP A 41 9.27 -3.15 19.80
N LEU A 42 9.54 -2.31 18.81
CA LEU A 42 9.32 -2.61 17.41
C LEU A 42 10.26 -3.70 16.88
N GLY A 43 11.42 -3.91 17.51
CA GLY A 43 12.33 -4.99 17.18
C GLY A 43 13.02 -4.83 15.83
N PHE A 44 13.41 -3.60 15.47
CA PHE A 44 14.11 -3.30 14.22
C PHE A 44 15.40 -4.11 14.03
N ASP A 45 16.10 -4.41 15.12
CA ASP A 45 17.34 -5.19 15.10
C ASP A 45 17.14 -6.63 14.61
N PHE A 46 15.89 -7.13 14.67
CA PHE A 46 15.53 -8.47 14.21
C PHE A 46 15.05 -8.49 12.76
N TRP A 47 15.17 -7.40 12.00
CA TRP A 47 14.76 -7.39 10.60
C TRP A 47 15.93 -7.81 9.72
N TRP A 48 15.65 -8.54 8.66
CA TRP A 48 16.66 -8.98 7.70
C TRP A 48 16.23 -8.73 6.27
N TYR A 49 17.20 -8.72 5.37
CA TYR A 49 16.97 -8.64 3.94
C TYR A 49 16.45 -9.99 3.41
N ASP A 50 15.34 -9.95 2.69
CA ASP A 50 14.71 -11.12 2.08
C ASP A 50 14.91 -11.07 0.55
N PRO A 51 15.76 -11.95 -0.01
CA PRO A 51 16.10 -11.91 -1.43
C PRO A 51 14.90 -12.24 -2.32
N GLU A 52 13.98 -13.09 -1.88
CA GLU A 52 12.78 -13.45 -2.66
C GLU A 52 11.84 -12.27 -2.77
N LYS A 53 11.57 -11.60 -1.64
CA LYS A 53 10.74 -10.39 -1.64
C LYS A 53 11.36 -9.26 -2.46
N ALA A 54 12.69 -9.11 -2.41
CA ALA A 54 13.39 -8.15 -3.24
C ALA A 54 13.24 -8.45 -4.74
N ARG A 55 13.31 -9.73 -5.15
CA ARG A 55 13.10 -10.14 -6.54
C ARG A 55 11.69 -9.82 -7.02
N LEU A 56 10.69 -10.08 -6.17
CA LEU A 56 9.29 -9.78 -6.47
C LEU A 56 9.05 -8.28 -6.68
N ILE A 57 9.73 -7.41 -5.93
CA ILE A 57 9.66 -5.95 -6.16
C ILE A 57 10.20 -5.59 -7.53
N GLY A 58 11.37 -6.14 -7.92
CA GLY A 58 11.92 -5.90 -9.25
C GLY A 58 10.97 -6.37 -10.36
N GLU A 59 10.26 -7.48 -10.16
CA GLU A 59 9.26 -7.97 -11.11
C GLU A 59 8.04 -7.03 -11.23
N ILE A 60 7.59 -6.42 -10.12
CA ILE A 60 6.52 -5.42 -10.11
C ILE A 60 6.93 -4.15 -10.87
N GLU A 61 8.18 -3.69 -10.74
CA GLU A 61 8.70 -2.55 -11.52
C GLU A 61 8.78 -2.89 -13.02
N ASN A 62 9.05 -4.16 -13.34
CA ASN A 62 9.18 -4.64 -14.71
C ASN A 62 7.84 -4.99 -15.38
N GLU A 63 6.72 -5.00 -14.65
CA GLU A 63 5.39 -4.99 -15.26
C GLU A 63 5.07 -3.57 -15.74
N PRO A 64 5.09 -3.28 -17.06
CA PRO A 64 4.66 -1.98 -17.52
C PRO A 64 3.16 -1.87 -17.21
N THR A 65 2.83 -0.95 -16.30
CA THR A 65 1.51 -0.40 -15.99
C THR A 65 0.72 0.06 -17.23
N GLN A 66 1.31 -0.04 -18.42
CA GLN A 66 0.78 0.24 -19.75
C GLN A 66 0.00 -0.92 -20.41
N LYS A 67 0.20 -2.19 -20.04
CA LYS A 67 -0.42 -3.31 -20.80
C LYS A 67 -1.93 -3.47 -20.58
N LYS A 68 -2.48 -3.03 -19.43
CA LYS A 68 -3.91 -3.28 -19.10
C LYS A 68 -4.87 -2.21 -19.62
N LYS A 69 -4.42 -0.96 -19.80
CA LYS A 69 -5.29 0.16 -20.29
C LYS A 69 -5.61 0.10 -21.78
N ASN A 70 -4.72 -0.48 -22.60
CA ASN A 70 -4.86 -0.38 -24.06
C ASN A 70 -5.86 -1.39 -24.67
N LYS A 71 -6.07 -2.56 -24.05
CA LYS A 71 -7.03 -3.55 -24.57
C LYS A 71 -8.47 -3.05 -24.58
N ALA A 72 -8.88 -2.27 -23.57
CA ALA A 72 -10.25 -1.74 -23.47
C ALA A 72 -10.56 -0.72 -24.59
N ASN A 73 -9.55 0.06 -24.99
CA ASN A 73 -9.72 1.11 -26.01
C ASN A 73 -9.95 0.52 -27.40
N TYR A 74 -9.21 -0.54 -27.79
CA TYR A 74 -9.38 -1.17 -29.10
C TYR A 74 -10.77 -1.79 -29.29
N VAL A 75 -11.33 -2.43 -28.25
CA VAL A 75 -12.68 -3.00 -28.32
C VAL A 75 -13.73 -1.91 -28.55
N PHE A 76 -13.59 -0.76 -27.89
CA PHE A 76 -14.46 0.39 -28.10
C PHE A 76 -14.33 0.97 -29.52
N PHE A 77 -13.10 1.12 -30.03
CA PHE A 77 -12.87 1.58 -31.40
C PHE A 77 -13.43 0.62 -32.47
N LEU A 78 -13.38 -0.70 -32.26
CA LEU A 78 -13.97 -1.70 -33.16
C LEU A 78 -15.50 -1.67 -33.15
N LEU A 79 -16.12 -1.48 -31.98
CA LEU A 79 -17.57 -1.30 -31.85
C LEU A 79 -18.03 0.01 -32.50
N ALA A 80 -17.31 1.10 -32.26
CA ALA A 80 -17.62 2.41 -32.83
C ALA A 80 -17.46 2.42 -34.36
N SER A 81 -16.41 1.79 -34.90
CA SER A 81 -16.20 1.71 -36.36
C SER A 81 -17.27 0.85 -37.05
N SER A 82 -17.65 -0.28 -36.44
CA SER A 82 -18.77 -1.11 -36.92
C SER A 82 -20.08 -0.31 -36.95
N LEU A 83 -20.37 0.45 -35.89
CA LEU A 83 -21.55 1.31 -35.82
C LEU A 83 -21.53 2.43 -36.87
N ILE A 84 -20.38 3.08 -37.07
CA ILE A 84 -20.19 4.10 -38.12
C ILE A 84 -20.45 3.52 -39.51
N ILE A 85 -19.96 2.31 -39.80
CA ILE A 85 -20.12 1.64 -41.09
C ILE A 85 -21.60 1.30 -41.33
N ILE A 86 -22.30 0.83 -40.30
CA ILE A 86 -23.74 0.54 -40.35
C ILE A 86 -24.54 1.83 -40.64
N ILE A 87 -24.27 2.91 -39.91
CA ILE A 87 -24.95 4.21 -40.11
C ILE A 87 -24.68 4.76 -41.52
N TRP A 88 -23.44 4.70 -41.97
CA TRP A 88 -23.05 5.16 -43.29
C TRP A 88 -23.73 4.37 -44.41
N ARG A 89 -23.89 3.05 -44.22
CA ARG A 89 -24.59 2.18 -45.18
C ARG A 89 -26.07 2.54 -45.32
N ILE A 90 -26.73 2.96 -44.24
CA ILE A 90 -28.14 3.37 -44.25
C ILE A 90 -28.31 4.70 -45.00
N ARG A 91 -27.46 5.70 -44.73
CA ARG A 91 -27.56 7.03 -45.36
C ARG A 91 -27.31 7.01 -46.87
N ARG A 92 -26.46 6.10 -47.37
CA ARG A 92 -26.13 6.02 -48.81
C ARG A 92 -27.26 5.46 -49.69
N LYS A 93 -28.26 4.79 -49.10
CA LYS A 93 -29.35 4.16 -49.85
C LYS A 93 -30.63 5.03 -49.94
N SER A 94 -30.61 6.24 -49.37
CA SER A 94 -31.60 7.29 -49.61
C SER A 94 -31.06 8.31 -50.59
#